data_AF-A0A4Q4CW81-F1
#
_entry.id   AF-A0A4Q4CW81-F1
#
_cell.length_a   1.000
_cell.length_b   1.000
_cell.length_c   1.000
_cell.angle_alpha   90.00
_cell.angle_beta   90.00
_cell.angle_gamma   90.00
#
_symmetry.space_group_name_H-M   'P 1'
#
loop_
_entity.id
_entity.type
_entity.pdbx_description
1 polymer ?
#
loop_
_entity_poly.entity_id
_entity_poly.type
_entity_poly.pdbx_seq_one_letter_code
_entity_poly.pdbx_strand_id
1 'polypeptide(L)'
;MPDEPHDDPTGDDPAKGQNPFAGTPMEQIFAAMGGQGGQAPDLGALFGQMQRLFSGSGDGTVDFAVVKDVARHALSAAGPDPSPHSGQVGALDDAVRLAEGWLDRATEVPAAVTSTSAWSRADWVEQTIGTWEQVVAPIAEHVVGAMSEALPEEARAMAGPLLGILRQAGSAMFAQQIGQALSELAGEVVSSTDIGLPLAAAGHAALLPHNVAEFGDGLEIGAADVLLYVTLRECAHHRLFAHASWLRPAI
;
A
#
# COMPACT_ATOMS: atom_id res chain seq x y z
N MET A 1 42.02 -70.40 -6.68
CA MET A 1 42.99 -69.33 -6.33
C MET A 1 43.58 -68.80 -7.61
N PRO A 2 43.91 -67.51 -7.72
CA PRO A 2 43.86 -66.41 -6.73
C PRO A 2 43.09 -65.17 -7.27
N ASP A 3 42.88 -64.01 -6.64
CA ASP A 3 43.02 -63.47 -5.27
C ASP A 3 42.32 -62.09 -5.29
N GLU A 4 41.48 -61.85 -4.27
CA GLU A 4 41.37 -60.64 -3.43
C GLU A 4 41.11 -59.20 -3.97
N PRO A 5 40.60 -58.31 -3.08
CA PRO A 5 39.64 -57.25 -3.37
C PRO A 5 40.27 -55.85 -3.39
N HIS A 6 39.50 -54.85 -3.83
CA HIS A 6 39.84 -53.45 -3.57
C HIS A 6 38.79 -52.79 -2.66
N ASP A 7 39.29 -52.31 -1.54
CA ASP A 7 38.65 -51.50 -0.50
C ASP A 7 37.94 -50.26 -1.05
N ASP A 8 36.74 -50.03 -0.52
CA ASP A 8 36.09 -48.72 -0.41
C ASP A 8 36.88 -47.85 0.60
N PRO A 9 36.94 -46.51 0.46
CA PRO A 9 35.81 -45.75 1.00
C PRO A 9 35.58 -44.37 0.35
N THR A 10 34.33 -43.95 0.21
CA THR A 10 33.88 -42.65 0.74
C THR A 10 32.37 -42.60 0.72
N GLY A 11 31.79 -42.75 1.91
CA GLY A 11 30.36 -42.53 2.14
C GLY A 11 29.99 -41.09 1.81
N ASP A 12 29.10 -40.94 0.84
CA ASP A 12 28.40 -39.70 0.59
C ASP A 12 27.28 -39.60 1.64
N ASP A 13 27.53 -38.77 2.66
CA ASP A 13 26.65 -38.56 3.81
C ASP A 13 25.56 -37.52 3.44
N PRO A 14 24.27 -37.89 3.34
CA PRO A 14 23.23 -36.97 2.89
C PRO A 14 22.68 -36.17 4.08
N ALA A 15 23.44 -35.19 4.57
CA ALA A 15 23.02 -34.38 5.73
C ALA A 15 23.37 -32.89 5.64
N LYS A 16 23.27 -32.28 4.45
CA LYS A 16 23.15 -30.81 4.34
C LYS A 16 21.68 -30.43 4.21
N GLY A 17 21.06 -30.18 5.36
CA GLY A 17 19.74 -29.57 5.44
C GLY A 17 19.70 -28.29 4.61
N GLN A 18 18.81 -28.25 3.63
CA GLN A 18 18.46 -27.03 2.92
C GLN A 18 17.85 -26.06 3.93
N ASN A 19 18.50 -24.92 4.12
CA ASN A 19 18.00 -23.86 4.98
C ASN A 19 16.72 -23.29 4.34
N PRO A 20 15.54 -23.43 4.97
CA PRO A 20 14.26 -23.03 4.38
C PRO A 20 14.08 -21.50 4.32
N PHE A 21 15.07 -20.73 4.79
CA PHE A 21 15.06 -19.28 4.83
C PHE A 21 15.99 -18.64 3.79
N ALA A 22 16.58 -19.43 2.89
CA ALA A 22 17.49 -18.94 1.86
C ALA A 22 16.82 -17.85 0.99
N GLY A 23 17.46 -16.68 0.88
CA GLY A 23 16.99 -15.52 0.12
C GLY A 23 16.09 -14.54 0.90
N THR A 24 15.81 -14.79 2.18
CA THR A 24 14.99 -13.89 3.01
C THR A 24 15.85 -12.92 3.85
N PRO A 25 15.31 -11.77 4.29
CA PRO A 25 15.98 -10.93 5.29
C PRO A 25 16.34 -11.68 6.58
N MET A 26 15.64 -12.79 6.88
CA MET A 26 15.91 -13.67 8.01
C MET A 26 17.23 -14.45 7.86
N GLU A 27 17.63 -14.83 6.63
CA GLU A 27 18.94 -15.43 6.38
C GLU A 27 20.07 -14.43 6.63
N GLN A 28 19.89 -13.17 6.24
CA GLN A 28 20.87 -12.11 6.49
C GLN A 28 21.04 -11.83 7.99
N ILE A 29 19.94 -11.83 8.75
CA ILE A 29 19.96 -11.70 10.21
C ILE A 29 20.63 -12.92 10.86
N PHE A 30 20.33 -14.13 10.40
CA PHE A 30 20.93 -15.35 10.92
C PHE A 30 22.43 -15.45 10.59
N ALA A 31 22.84 -15.00 9.39
CA ALA A 31 24.24 -14.88 9.01
C ALA A 31 24.98 -13.80 9.84
N ALA A 32 24.32 -12.67 10.12
CA ALA A 32 24.85 -11.62 10.99
C ALA A 32 24.97 -12.06 12.47
N MET A 33 24.13 -13.01 12.91
CA MET A 33 24.14 -13.54 14.28
C MET A 33 24.98 -14.81 14.46
N GLY A 34 25.23 -15.57 13.39
CA GLY A 34 25.83 -16.92 13.45
C GLY A 34 27.12 -17.13 12.64
N GLY A 35 27.58 -16.13 11.87
CA GLY A 35 28.78 -16.24 11.04
C GLY A 35 30.06 -15.76 11.75
N GLN A 36 31.10 -16.60 11.75
CA GLN A 36 32.46 -16.29 12.21
C GLN A 36 32.96 -14.93 11.68
N GLY A 37 32.96 -13.91 12.54
CA GLY A 37 33.45 -12.57 12.18
C GLY A 37 32.78 -11.50 13.03
N GLY A 38 32.89 -11.64 14.36
CA GLY A 38 32.24 -10.75 15.32
C GLY A 38 32.66 -9.29 15.18
N GLN A 39 31.86 -8.51 14.47
CA GLN A 39 31.42 -7.23 15.00
C GLN A 39 30.05 -7.52 15.61
N ALA A 40 30.00 -7.59 16.94
CA ALA A 40 28.72 -7.60 17.63
C ALA A 40 27.93 -6.40 17.11
N PRO A 41 26.72 -6.59 16.54
CA PRO A 41 25.90 -5.45 16.15
C PRO A 41 25.79 -4.54 17.37
N ASP A 42 26.05 -3.24 17.17
CA ASP A 42 26.02 -2.26 18.24
C ASP A 42 24.71 -2.41 19.01
N LEU A 43 24.79 -2.97 20.21
CA LEU A 43 23.62 -3.31 21.02
C LEU A 43 22.81 -2.05 21.33
N GLY A 44 23.44 -0.87 21.34
CA GLY A 44 22.75 0.41 21.47
C GLY A 44 21.92 0.77 20.24
N ALA A 45 22.44 0.53 19.03
CA ALA A 45 21.71 0.72 17.78
C ALA A 45 20.57 -0.30 17.63
N LEU A 46 20.81 -1.56 18.02
CA LEU A 46 19.80 -2.62 18.03
C LEU A 46 18.70 -2.32 19.05
N PHE A 47 19.06 -1.84 20.25
CA PHE A 47 18.11 -1.41 21.27
C PHE A 47 17.31 -0.19 20.82
N GLY A 48 17.92 0.79 20.14
CA GLY A 48 17.21 1.93 19.58
C GLY A 48 16.30 1.57 18.39
N GLN A 49 16.62 0.53 17.62
CA GLN A 49 15.74 -0.01 16.58
C GLN A 49 14.58 -0.80 17.20
N MET A 50 14.86 -1.62 18.22
CA MET A 50 13.86 -2.38 18.97
C MET A 50 12.92 -1.46 19.74
N GLN A 51 13.44 -0.39 20.35
CA GLN A 51 12.64 0.59 21.06
C GLN A 51 11.75 1.38 20.09
N ARG A 52 12.18 1.65 18.85
CA ARG A 52 11.30 2.21 17.80
C ARG A 52 10.20 1.24 17.38
N LEU A 53 10.51 -0.05 17.25
CA LEU A 53 9.51 -1.10 16.99
C LEU A 53 8.51 -1.29 18.14
N PHE A 54 8.95 -1.15 19.40
CA PHE A 54 8.08 -1.26 20.59
C PHE A 54 7.30 0.03 20.89
N SER A 55 7.82 1.20 20.51
CA SER A 55 7.15 2.49 20.74
C SER A 55 6.17 2.88 19.63
N GLY A 56 6.27 2.27 18.44
CA GLY A 56 5.39 2.54 17.31
C GLY A 56 4.15 1.66 17.22
N SER A 57 4.10 0.50 17.90
CA SER A 57 3.04 -0.48 17.65
C SER A 57 2.56 -1.15 18.93
N GLY A 58 1.79 -0.41 19.72
CA GLY A 58 0.97 -1.00 20.78
C GLY A 58 -0.22 -1.72 20.16
N ASP A 59 -0.34 -3.02 20.45
CA ASP A 59 -1.53 -3.88 20.23
C ASP A 59 -1.67 -4.65 18.90
N GLY A 60 -0.65 -4.64 18.02
CA GLY A 60 -0.69 -5.47 16.81
C GLY A 60 -1.68 -4.98 15.75
N THR A 61 -2.07 -3.72 15.82
CA THR A 61 -2.75 -3.01 14.74
C THR A 61 -1.76 -2.71 13.60
N VAL A 62 -2.30 -2.45 12.41
CA VAL A 62 -1.52 -2.10 11.22
C VAL A 62 -0.99 -0.68 11.39
N ASP A 63 0.32 -0.49 11.20
CA ASP A 63 0.93 0.85 11.22
C ASP A 63 0.81 1.49 9.83
N PHE A 64 -0.11 2.44 9.68
CA PHE A 64 -0.33 3.13 8.41
C PHE A 64 0.79 4.10 8.03
N ALA A 65 1.67 4.49 8.96
CA ALA A 65 2.90 5.19 8.60
C ALA A 65 3.84 4.26 7.82
N VAL A 66 3.96 3.00 8.25
CA VAL A 66 4.71 1.97 7.51
C VAL A 66 4.08 1.68 6.16
N VAL A 67 2.74 1.51 6.09
CA VAL A 67 2.01 1.34 4.82
C VAL A 67 2.39 2.44 3.82
N LYS A 68 2.37 3.70 4.28
CA LYS A 68 2.67 4.86 3.47
C LYS A 68 4.11 4.88 2.98
N ASP A 69 5.07 4.60 3.87
CA ASP A 69 6.49 4.55 3.51
C ASP A 69 6.76 3.46 2.47
N VAL A 70 6.15 2.29 2.62
CA VAL A 70 6.23 1.18 1.66
C VAL A 70 5.65 1.59 0.31
N ALA A 71 4.46 2.20 0.29
CA ALA A 71 3.81 2.65 -0.93
C ALA A 71 4.65 3.69 -1.68
N ARG A 72 5.20 4.69 -0.97
CA ARG A 72 6.08 5.71 -1.56
C ARG A 72 7.38 5.12 -2.09
N HIS A 73 7.97 4.17 -1.37
CA HIS A 73 9.19 3.52 -1.82
C HIS A 73 8.95 2.70 -3.08
N ALA A 74 7.85 1.94 -3.12
CA ALA A 74 7.44 1.17 -4.29
C ALA A 74 7.13 2.06 -5.50
N LEU A 75 6.44 3.19 -5.31
CA LEU A 75 6.19 4.17 -6.38
C LEU A 75 7.49 4.73 -6.95
N SER A 76 8.43 5.11 -6.08
CA SER A 76 9.75 5.60 -6.50
C SER A 76 10.55 4.55 -7.27
N ALA A 77 10.34 3.27 -6.99
CA ALA A 77 10.98 2.17 -7.71
C ALA A 77 10.28 1.86 -9.05
N ALA A 78 8.96 2.08 -9.13
CA ALA A 78 8.15 1.79 -10.31
C ALA A 78 8.39 2.74 -11.48
N GLY A 79 8.74 4.01 -11.22
CA GLY A 79 9.01 4.96 -12.29
C GLY A 79 8.99 6.43 -11.87
N PRO A 80 9.08 7.34 -12.85
CA PRO A 80 8.95 8.77 -12.58
C PRO A 80 7.55 9.10 -12.06
N ASP A 81 7.50 10.04 -11.12
CA ASP A 81 6.27 10.61 -10.58
C ASP A 81 6.43 12.14 -10.50
N PRO A 82 6.31 12.84 -11.65
CA PRO A 82 6.55 14.28 -11.70
C PRO A 82 5.48 15.05 -10.94
N SER A 83 5.89 15.96 -10.06
CA SER A 83 4.96 16.87 -9.40
C SER A 83 4.22 17.74 -10.42
N PRO A 84 2.90 17.94 -10.26
CA PRO A 84 2.13 18.77 -11.18
C PRO A 84 2.65 20.21 -11.27
N HIS A 85 2.71 20.74 -12.49
CA HIS A 85 3.10 22.13 -12.72
C HIS A 85 1.89 23.07 -12.80
N SER A 86 2.11 24.38 -12.71
CA SER A 86 1.04 25.39 -12.69
C SER A 86 0.09 25.32 -13.90
N GLY A 87 0.62 25.05 -15.09
CA GLY A 87 -0.21 24.82 -16.29
C GLY A 87 -1.18 23.64 -16.19
N GLN A 88 -0.80 22.52 -15.55
CA GLN A 88 -1.69 21.38 -15.33
C GLN A 88 -2.78 21.72 -14.31
N VAL A 89 -2.42 22.46 -13.25
CA VAL A 89 -3.39 22.96 -12.27
C VAL A 89 -4.41 23.88 -12.94
N GLY A 90 -3.96 24.84 -13.75
CA GLY A 90 -4.86 25.74 -14.49
C GLY A 90 -5.77 25.01 -15.49
N ALA A 91 -5.22 24.03 -16.22
CA ALA A 91 -6.00 23.23 -17.16
C ALA A 91 -7.08 22.39 -16.46
N LEU A 92 -6.78 21.84 -15.28
CA LEU A 92 -7.77 21.14 -14.45
C LEU A 92 -8.87 22.09 -13.98
N ASP A 93 -8.52 23.28 -13.49
CA ASP A 93 -9.49 24.27 -13.02
C ASP A 93 -10.46 24.70 -14.14
N ASP A 94 -9.93 24.90 -15.36
CA ASP A 94 -10.75 25.20 -16.53
C ASP A 94 -11.63 24.01 -16.94
N ALA A 95 -11.09 22.78 -16.91
CA ALA A 95 -11.84 21.57 -17.20
C ALA A 95 -12.98 21.34 -16.22
N VAL A 96 -12.78 21.60 -14.91
CA VAL A 96 -13.84 21.48 -13.89
C VAL A 96 -14.95 22.50 -14.13
N ARG A 97 -14.60 23.76 -14.41
CA ARG A 97 -15.60 24.79 -14.75
C ARG A 97 -16.44 24.38 -15.96
N LEU A 98 -15.80 23.83 -17.00
CA LEU A 98 -16.50 23.35 -18.18
C LEU A 98 -17.36 22.12 -17.89
N ALA A 99 -16.82 21.16 -17.15
CA ALA A 99 -17.50 19.92 -16.77
C ALA A 99 -18.76 20.18 -15.94
N GLU A 100 -18.67 21.02 -14.90
CA GLU A 100 -19.82 21.37 -14.08
C GLU A 100 -20.90 22.10 -14.91
N GLY A 101 -20.52 22.99 -15.83
CA GLY A 101 -21.46 23.65 -16.73
C GLY A 101 -22.13 22.71 -17.75
N TRP A 102 -21.51 21.58 -18.07
CA TRP A 102 -22.13 20.52 -18.88
C TRP A 102 -23.06 19.66 -18.04
N LEU A 103 -22.63 19.27 -16.83
CA LEU A 103 -23.41 18.47 -15.90
C LEU A 103 -24.66 19.20 -15.39
N ASP A 104 -24.61 20.51 -15.19
CA ASP A 104 -25.77 21.33 -14.82
C ASP A 104 -26.87 21.31 -15.89
N ARG A 105 -26.50 21.15 -17.16
CA ARG A 105 -27.47 21.06 -18.26
C ARG A 105 -27.98 19.63 -18.47
N ALA A 106 -27.16 18.64 -18.11
CA ALA A 106 -27.46 17.23 -18.34
C ALA A 106 -28.14 16.55 -17.14
N THR A 107 -28.05 17.12 -15.94
CA THR A 107 -28.51 16.52 -14.68
C THR A 107 -29.20 17.56 -13.79
N GLU A 108 -30.15 17.13 -12.95
CA GLU A 108 -30.77 17.98 -11.92
C GLU A 108 -30.02 17.96 -10.59
N VAL A 109 -29.00 17.09 -10.46
CA VAL A 109 -28.22 16.94 -9.23
C VAL A 109 -27.26 18.13 -9.11
N PRO A 110 -27.27 18.93 -8.04
CA PRO A 110 -26.42 20.12 -7.94
C PRO A 110 -24.91 19.81 -7.97
N ALA A 111 -24.12 20.80 -8.39
CA ALA A 111 -22.65 20.75 -8.30
C ALA A 111 -22.19 20.56 -6.84
N ALA A 112 -21.14 19.76 -6.67
CA ALA A 112 -20.63 19.42 -5.35
C ALA A 112 -19.13 19.68 -5.20
N VAL A 113 -18.41 19.96 -6.29
CA VAL A 113 -16.99 20.31 -6.23
C VAL A 113 -16.82 21.74 -5.72
N THR A 114 -16.07 21.90 -4.64
CA THR A 114 -15.75 23.20 -4.02
C THR A 114 -14.28 23.58 -4.15
N SER A 115 -13.41 22.60 -4.40
CA SER A 115 -11.97 22.81 -4.58
C SER A 115 -11.40 21.74 -5.48
N THR A 116 -10.28 22.06 -6.14
CA THR A 116 -9.61 21.22 -7.12
C THR A 116 -8.14 21.08 -6.76
N SER A 117 -7.53 19.95 -7.11
CA SER A 117 -6.08 19.78 -7.03
C SER A 117 -5.58 18.80 -8.09
N ALA A 118 -4.42 19.13 -8.66
CA ALA A 118 -3.65 18.17 -9.44
C ALA A 118 -2.68 17.47 -8.49
N TRP A 119 -2.62 16.15 -8.53
CA TRP A 119 -1.78 15.32 -7.66
C TRP A 119 -0.75 14.53 -8.47
N SER A 120 0.41 14.28 -7.85
CA SER A 120 1.28 13.16 -8.23
C SER A 120 0.73 11.83 -7.68
N ARG A 121 1.29 10.69 -8.09
CA ARG A 121 0.92 9.38 -7.52
C ARG A 121 1.24 9.32 -6.03
N ALA A 122 2.37 9.91 -5.62
CA ALA A 122 2.76 10.05 -4.22
C ALA A 122 1.79 10.95 -3.44
N ASP A 123 1.34 12.06 -4.02
CA ASP A 123 0.32 12.91 -3.38
C ASP A 123 -1.01 12.15 -3.22
N TRP A 124 -1.41 11.35 -4.20
CA TRP A 124 -2.62 10.52 -4.06
C TRP A 124 -2.51 9.55 -2.88
N VAL A 125 -1.36 8.89 -2.68
CA VAL A 125 -1.14 8.05 -1.50
C VAL A 125 -1.25 8.87 -0.21
N GLU A 126 -0.57 10.01 -0.12
CA GLU A 126 -0.59 10.87 1.07
C GLU A 126 -2.00 11.36 1.42
N GLN A 127 -2.76 11.78 0.40
CA GLN A 127 -4.06 12.42 0.58
C GLN A 127 -5.18 11.41 0.82
N THR A 128 -5.00 10.15 0.44
CA THR A 128 -6.03 9.10 0.56
C THR A 128 -5.76 8.11 1.69
N ILE A 129 -4.56 8.09 2.29
CA ILE A 129 -4.18 7.10 3.31
C ILE A 129 -5.13 7.04 4.50
N GLY A 130 -5.67 8.19 4.93
CA GLY A 130 -6.62 8.23 6.04
C GLY A 130 -7.97 7.56 5.72
N THR A 131 -8.41 7.61 4.46
CA THR A 131 -9.60 6.89 4.01
C THR A 131 -9.31 5.39 3.90
N TRP A 132 -8.13 5.01 3.39
CA TRP A 132 -7.70 3.62 3.33
C TRP A 132 -7.58 2.98 4.73
N GLU A 133 -7.14 3.73 5.73
CA GLU A 133 -7.13 3.28 7.11
C GLU A 133 -8.51 2.87 7.59
N GLN A 134 -9.53 3.69 7.32
CA GLN A 134 -10.91 3.39 7.71
C GLN A 134 -11.48 2.18 6.97
N VAL A 135 -11.16 2.03 5.68
CA VAL A 135 -11.64 0.92 4.84
C VAL A 135 -10.97 -0.40 5.23
N VAL A 136 -9.68 -0.37 5.56
CA VAL A 136 -8.86 -1.59 5.74
C VAL A 136 -8.72 -2.01 7.21
N ALA A 137 -8.81 -1.09 8.17
CA ALA A 137 -8.67 -1.41 9.60
C ALA A 137 -9.59 -2.55 10.08
N PRO A 138 -10.88 -2.62 9.71
CA PRO A 138 -11.75 -3.72 10.15
C PRO A 138 -11.26 -5.08 9.68
N ILE A 139 -10.68 -5.16 8.47
CA ILE A 139 -10.16 -6.41 7.90
C ILE A 139 -8.97 -6.90 8.72
N ALA A 140 -8.07 -5.99 9.11
CA ALA A 140 -6.90 -6.34 9.91
C ALA A 140 -7.28 -6.87 11.30
N GLU A 141 -8.25 -6.23 11.95
CA GLU A 141 -8.77 -6.66 13.26
C GLU A 141 -9.34 -8.08 13.20
N HIS A 142 -10.12 -8.39 12.15
CA HIS A 142 -10.69 -9.72 11.96
C HIS A 142 -9.63 -10.82 11.73
N VAL A 143 -8.57 -10.53 10.97
CA VAL A 143 -7.48 -11.51 10.72
C VAL A 143 -6.73 -11.83 12.01
N VAL A 144 -6.39 -10.82 12.80
CA VAL A 144 -5.68 -10.99 14.09
C VAL A 144 -6.56 -11.70 15.13
N GLY A 145 -7.86 -11.38 15.15
CA GLY A 145 -8.85 -12.07 15.98
C GLY A 145 -8.93 -13.57 15.65
N ALA A 146 -9.10 -13.91 14.38
CA ALA A 146 -9.20 -15.30 13.92
C ALA A 146 -7.94 -16.13 14.22
N MET A 147 -6.74 -15.56 14.06
CA MET A 147 -5.49 -16.25 14.43
C MET A 147 -5.40 -16.56 15.92
N SER A 148 -5.93 -15.67 16.77
CA SER A 148 -5.96 -15.86 18.22
C SER A 148 -6.95 -16.95 18.63
N GLU A 149 -8.11 -17.00 17.96
CA GLU A 149 -9.14 -18.01 18.15
C GLU A 149 -8.71 -19.42 17.69
N ALA A 150 -7.86 -19.52 16.67
CA ALA A 150 -7.35 -20.79 16.15
C ALA A 150 -6.34 -21.52 17.06
N LEU A 151 -5.79 -20.85 18.08
CA LEU A 151 -4.82 -21.46 19.01
C LEU A 151 -5.50 -22.30 20.11
N PRO A 152 -5.02 -23.53 20.41
CA PRO A 152 -5.47 -24.33 21.55
C PRO A 152 -5.33 -23.60 22.88
N GLU A 153 -6.26 -23.80 23.82
CA GLU A 153 -6.25 -23.11 25.12
C GLU A 153 -4.96 -23.37 25.91
N GLU A 154 -4.39 -24.58 25.84
CA GLU A 154 -3.15 -24.92 26.52
C GLU A 154 -1.94 -24.15 25.95
N ALA A 155 -1.97 -23.80 24.67
CA ALA A 155 -0.91 -23.06 24.00
C ALA A 155 -1.01 -21.54 24.27
N ARG A 156 -2.22 -21.00 24.45
CA ARG A 156 -2.42 -19.54 24.69
C ARG A 156 -1.74 -19.04 25.96
N ALA A 157 -1.81 -19.82 27.05
CA ALA A 157 -1.22 -19.43 28.34
C ALA A 157 0.32 -19.52 28.34
N MET A 158 0.91 -20.46 27.59
CA MET A 158 2.35 -20.64 27.48
C MET A 158 2.99 -19.77 26.38
N ALA A 159 2.21 -19.37 25.37
CA ALA A 159 2.70 -18.62 24.23
C ALA A 159 2.49 -17.09 24.35
N GLY A 160 1.98 -16.55 25.45
CA GLY A 160 1.63 -15.12 25.58
C GLY A 160 2.65 -14.13 24.95
N PRO A 161 3.95 -14.19 25.32
CA PRO A 161 4.98 -13.36 24.69
C PRO A 161 5.23 -13.67 23.19
N LEU A 162 5.17 -14.95 22.80
CA LEU A 162 5.33 -15.39 21.40
C LEU A 162 4.13 -14.95 20.53
N LEU A 163 2.92 -14.90 21.09
CA LEU A 163 1.71 -14.42 20.42
C LEU A 163 1.79 -12.92 20.13
N GLY A 164 2.33 -12.13 21.05
CA GLY A 164 2.58 -10.70 20.82
C GLY A 164 3.52 -10.47 19.63
N ILE A 165 4.62 -11.24 19.57
CA ILE A 165 5.58 -11.19 18.45
C ILE A 165 4.91 -11.64 17.14
N LEU A 166 4.11 -12.71 17.17
CA LEU A 166 3.42 -13.20 15.97
C LEU A 166 2.40 -12.18 15.45
N ARG A 167 1.65 -11.51 16.34
CA ARG A 167 0.72 -10.44 15.96
C ARG A 167 1.45 -9.26 15.33
N GLN A 168 2.57 -8.84 15.91
CA GLN A 168 3.38 -7.75 15.37
C GLN A 168 4.01 -8.10 14.01
N ALA A 169 4.51 -9.33 13.85
CA ALA A 169 5.01 -9.80 12.57
C ALA A 169 3.89 -9.86 11.51
N GLY A 170 2.70 -10.32 11.90
CA GLY A 170 1.52 -10.33 11.04
C GLY A 170 1.07 -8.94 10.62
N SER A 171 1.01 -7.98 11.54
CA SER A 171 0.62 -6.60 11.23
C SER A 171 1.63 -5.91 10.32
N ALA A 172 2.94 -6.14 10.51
CA ALA A 172 3.98 -5.63 9.62
C ALA A 172 3.90 -6.23 8.21
N MET A 173 3.65 -7.54 8.09
CA MET A 173 3.44 -8.18 6.78
C MET A 173 2.20 -7.65 6.06
N PHE A 174 1.12 -7.38 6.79
CA PHE A 174 -0.10 -6.81 6.23
C PHE A 174 0.12 -5.35 5.81
N ALA A 175 0.85 -4.56 6.61
CA ALA A 175 1.24 -3.21 6.25
C ALA A 175 2.04 -3.16 4.94
N GLN A 176 2.99 -4.10 4.76
CA GLN A 176 3.74 -4.25 3.52
C GLN A 176 2.83 -4.54 2.32
N GLN A 177 1.87 -5.46 2.47
CA GLN A 177 0.94 -5.83 1.39
C GLN A 177 0.04 -4.67 0.99
N ILE A 178 -0.54 -3.95 1.96
CA ILE A 178 -1.35 -2.76 1.67
C ILE A 178 -0.48 -1.71 0.97
N GLY A 179 0.74 -1.47 1.46
CA GLY A 179 1.64 -0.48 0.87
C GLY A 179 1.94 -0.78 -0.61
N GLN A 180 2.23 -2.04 -0.95
CA GLN A 180 2.43 -2.45 -2.33
C GLN A 180 1.16 -2.28 -3.17
N ALA A 181 0.01 -2.74 -2.67
CA ALA A 181 -1.26 -2.60 -3.38
C ALA A 181 -1.65 -1.13 -3.63
N LEU A 182 -1.40 -0.25 -2.66
CA LEU A 182 -1.62 1.20 -2.82
C LEU A 182 -0.66 1.82 -3.82
N SER A 183 0.59 1.35 -3.89
CA SER A 183 1.54 1.79 -4.92
C SER A 183 1.09 1.39 -6.31
N GLU A 184 0.67 0.13 -6.49
CA GLU A 184 0.15 -0.36 -7.76
C GLU A 184 -1.09 0.45 -8.18
N LEU A 185 -2.02 0.64 -7.24
CA LEU A 185 -3.24 1.37 -7.51
C LEU A 185 -2.99 2.85 -7.85
N ALA A 186 -2.09 3.52 -7.13
CA ALA A 186 -1.68 4.89 -7.43
C ALA A 186 -1.04 5.01 -8.84
N GLY A 187 -0.48 3.93 -9.38
CA GLY A 187 0.01 3.85 -10.76
C GLY A 187 -1.08 3.79 -11.82
N GLU A 188 -2.29 3.33 -11.47
CA GLU A 188 -3.38 3.10 -12.43
C GLU A 188 -4.46 4.18 -12.39
N VAL A 189 -4.72 4.75 -11.20
CA VAL A 189 -5.84 5.67 -11.02
C VAL A 189 -5.60 7.02 -11.69
N VAL A 190 -6.64 7.61 -12.28
CA VAL A 190 -6.59 8.95 -12.88
C VAL A 190 -7.20 10.05 -12.02
N SER A 191 -7.91 9.68 -10.95
CA SER A 191 -8.64 10.62 -10.08
C SER A 191 -8.87 10.10 -8.66
N SER A 192 -9.37 10.96 -7.77
CA SER A 192 -9.66 10.61 -6.38
C SER A 192 -10.84 9.65 -6.21
N THR A 193 -11.76 9.62 -7.17
CA THR A 193 -12.96 8.75 -7.14
C THR A 193 -12.89 7.57 -8.11
N ASP A 194 -11.73 7.33 -8.72
CA ASP A 194 -11.61 6.43 -9.87
C ASP A 194 -12.05 4.98 -9.58
N ILE A 195 -11.76 4.51 -8.37
CA ILE A 195 -12.13 3.17 -7.88
C ILE A 195 -13.57 3.08 -7.34
N GLY A 196 -14.38 4.13 -7.50
CA GLY A 196 -15.73 4.19 -6.97
C GLY A 196 -15.80 4.46 -5.46
N LEU A 197 -14.70 4.86 -4.82
CA LEU A 197 -14.64 5.31 -3.43
C LEU A 197 -14.37 6.82 -3.39
N PRO A 198 -15.04 7.61 -2.53
CA PRO A 198 -14.73 9.02 -2.35
C PRO A 198 -13.50 9.18 -1.45
N LEU A 199 -12.30 8.99 -2.01
CA LEU A 199 -11.06 8.94 -1.22
C LEU A 199 -10.59 10.30 -0.71
N ALA A 200 -10.87 11.38 -1.45
CA ALA A 200 -10.56 12.74 -1.04
C ALA A 200 -11.59 13.34 -0.08
N ALA A 201 -11.24 14.48 0.52
CA ALA A 201 -12.17 15.28 1.31
C ALA A 201 -13.44 15.62 0.50
N ALA A 202 -14.57 15.77 1.20
CA ALA A 202 -15.84 16.09 0.54
C ALA A 202 -15.72 17.40 -0.29
N GLY A 203 -16.14 17.33 -1.55
CA GLY A 203 -16.06 18.45 -2.50
C GLY A 203 -14.66 18.77 -3.02
N HIS A 204 -13.65 17.96 -2.72
CA HIS A 204 -12.29 18.12 -3.23
C HIS A 204 -12.03 17.19 -4.42
N ALA A 205 -12.19 17.71 -5.64
CA ALA A 205 -11.91 16.96 -6.85
C ALA A 205 -10.42 16.95 -7.13
N ALA A 206 -9.84 15.76 -7.30
CA ALA A 206 -8.42 15.64 -7.60
C ALA A 206 -8.14 14.65 -8.72
N LEU A 207 -7.30 15.08 -9.65
CA LEU A 207 -6.85 14.28 -10.80
C LEU A 207 -5.33 14.12 -10.74
N LEU A 208 -4.83 13.06 -11.38
CA LEU A 208 -3.39 12.78 -11.52
C LEU A 208 -2.99 13.09 -12.97
N PRO A 209 -2.49 14.30 -13.31
CA PRO A 209 -2.28 14.69 -14.70
C PRO A 209 -1.30 13.78 -15.45
N HIS A 210 -0.32 13.21 -14.75
CA HIS A 210 0.61 12.26 -15.34
C HIS A 210 -0.12 10.99 -15.81
N ASN A 211 -0.94 10.39 -14.94
CA ASN A 211 -1.73 9.20 -15.25
C ASN A 211 -2.82 9.50 -16.29
N VAL A 212 -3.42 10.70 -16.26
CA VAL A 212 -4.39 11.14 -17.28
C VAL A 212 -3.74 11.22 -18.67
N ALA A 213 -2.49 11.68 -18.75
CA ALA A 213 -1.75 11.71 -20.01
C ALA A 213 -1.48 10.29 -20.52
N GLU A 214 -0.96 9.40 -19.66
CA GLU A 214 -0.71 8.00 -20.00
C GLU A 214 -2.01 7.26 -20.39
N PHE A 215 -3.13 7.54 -19.71
CA PHE A 215 -4.45 7.01 -20.06
C PHE A 215 -4.90 7.41 -21.47
N GLY A 216 -4.49 8.60 -21.93
CA GLY A 216 -4.79 9.10 -23.28
C GLY A 216 -3.89 8.53 -24.38
N ASP A 217 -2.76 7.91 -24.03
CA ASP A 217 -1.78 7.44 -25.00
C ASP A 217 -2.37 6.35 -25.91
N GLY A 218 -2.24 6.56 -27.22
CA GLY A 218 -2.77 5.65 -28.24
C GLY A 218 -4.27 5.76 -28.52
N LEU A 219 -5.03 6.64 -27.84
CA LEU A 219 -6.47 6.81 -28.09
C LEU A 219 -6.80 7.65 -29.34
N GLU A 220 -5.81 8.28 -29.98
CA GLU A 220 -6.00 9.25 -31.08
C GLU A 220 -6.96 10.42 -30.72
N ILE A 221 -7.12 10.70 -29.42
CA ILE A 221 -7.94 11.79 -28.86
C ILE A 221 -7.00 12.88 -28.31
N GLY A 222 -7.39 14.15 -28.44
CA GLY A 222 -6.61 15.26 -27.91
C GLY A 222 -6.50 15.22 -26.39
N ALA A 223 -5.33 15.55 -25.83
CA ALA A 223 -5.08 15.51 -24.38
C ALA A 223 -6.08 16.35 -23.56
N ALA A 224 -6.56 17.47 -24.11
CA ALA A 224 -7.58 18.30 -23.47
C ALA A 224 -8.95 17.59 -23.38
N ASP A 225 -9.32 16.80 -24.39
CA ASP A 225 -10.58 16.04 -24.40
C ASP A 225 -10.51 14.86 -23.43
N VAL A 226 -9.36 14.18 -23.34
CA VAL A 226 -9.11 13.13 -22.35
C VAL A 226 -9.21 13.70 -20.94
N LEU A 227 -8.54 14.82 -20.66
CA LEU A 227 -8.63 15.51 -19.38
C LEU A 227 -10.08 15.90 -19.04
N LEU A 228 -10.80 16.47 -20.01
CA LEU A 228 -12.19 16.87 -19.82
C LEU A 228 -13.10 15.66 -19.52
N TYR A 229 -12.90 14.54 -20.22
CA TYR A 229 -13.63 13.30 -19.96
C TYR A 229 -13.42 12.79 -18.53
N VAL A 230 -12.16 12.69 -18.07
CA VAL A 230 -11.86 12.25 -16.70
C VAL A 230 -12.44 13.24 -15.68
N THR A 231 -12.32 14.54 -15.95
CA THR A 231 -12.83 15.60 -15.08
C THR A 231 -14.36 15.56 -14.96
N LEU A 232 -15.08 15.29 -16.07
CA LEU A 232 -16.53 15.09 -16.07
C LEU A 232 -16.94 13.93 -15.17
N ARG A 233 -16.22 12.80 -15.25
CA ARG A 233 -16.48 11.63 -14.41
C ARG A 233 -16.22 11.92 -12.93
N GLU A 234 -15.12 12.59 -12.60
CA GLU A 234 -14.80 13.01 -11.23
C GLU A 234 -15.91 13.93 -10.67
N CYS A 235 -16.30 14.98 -11.41
CA CYS A 235 -17.37 15.89 -10.97
C CYS A 235 -18.70 15.15 -10.78
N ALA A 236 -19.05 14.23 -11.69
CA ALA A 236 -20.25 13.42 -11.56
C ALA A 236 -20.24 12.53 -10.31
N HIS A 237 -19.12 11.91 -9.95
CA HIS A 237 -18.99 11.16 -8.70
C HIS A 237 -19.10 12.05 -7.47
N HIS A 238 -18.54 13.26 -7.50
CA HIS A 238 -18.73 14.21 -6.40
C HIS A 238 -20.21 14.57 -6.20
N ARG A 239 -20.94 14.83 -7.29
CA ARG A 239 -22.40 15.04 -7.23
C ARG A 239 -23.10 13.82 -6.63
N LEU A 240 -22.75 12.61 -7.08
CA LEU A 240 -23.30 11.37 -6.53
C LEU A 240 -23.07 11.24 -5.02
N PHE A 241 -21.82 11.30 -4.55
CA PHE A 241 -21.50 11.09 -3.13
C PHE A 241 -21.95 12.21 -2.22
N ALA A 242 -22.13 13.43 -2.74
CA ALA A 242 -22.69 14.54 -1.97
C ALA A 242 -24.20 14.41 -1.79
N HIS A 243 -24.92 13.90 -2.80
CA HIS A 243 -26.38 13.89 -2.81
C HIS A 243 -27.01 12.52 -2.51
N ALA A 244 -26.27 11.42 -2.61
CA ALA A 244 -26.68 10.08 -2.19
C ALA A 244 -26.00 9.72 -0.86
N SER A 245 -26.46 10.35 0.23
CA SER A 245 -25.87 10.20 1.58
C SER A 245 -25.90 8.78 2.14
N TRP A 246 -26.70 7.89 1.57
CA TRP A 246 -26.76 6.47 1.94
C TRP A 246 -25.59 5.66 1.39
N LEU A 247 -24.85 6.16 0.38
CA LEU A 247 -23.71 5.44 -0.20
C LEU A 247 -22.52 5.38 0.75
N ARG A 248 -22.14 6.50 1.38
CA ARG A 248 -20.94 6.54 2.22
C ARG A 248 -20.94 5.54 3.39
N PRO A 249 -22.05 5.33 4.13
CA PRO A 249 -22.10 4.31 5.19
C PRO A 249 -22.25 2.87 4.68
N ALA A 250 -22.61 2.69 3.41
CA ALA A 250 -22.84 1.38 2.80
C ALA A 250 -21.57 0.80 2.14
N ILE A 251 -20.48 1.55 2.16
CA ILE A 251 -19.17 1.21 1.63
C ILE A 251 -18.20 1.09 2.80
#